data_AF-A0A497RFI1-F1
#
_entry.id   AF-A0A497RFI1-F1
#
_cell.length_a   1.000
_cell.length_b   1.000
_cell.length_c   1.000
_cell.angle_alpha   90.00
_cell.angle_beta   90.00
_cell.angle_gamma   90.00
#
_symmetry.space_group_name_H-M   'P 1'
#
loop_
_entity.id
_entity.type
_entity.pdbx_description
1 polymer ?
#
loop_
_entity_poly.entity_id
_entity_poly.type
_entity_poly.pdbx_seq_one_letter_code
_entity_poly.pdbx_strand_id
1 'polypeptide(L)'
;TVFTWDSVRDDHVMIGTSKALEEIRKSRGWSVKELRGELERRQRVLEFIIKHNIRDFRSVSNIIHTYQSKPQKVLELIEKEA
;
A
#
# COMPACT_ATOMS: atom_id res chain seq x y z
N THR A 1 4.71 -19.12 -2.00
CA THR A 1 5.21 -17.73 -2.14
C THR A 1 4.03 -16.88 -2.60
N VAL A 2 4.05 -15.56 -2.41
CA VAL A 2 2.90 -14.70 -2.81
C VAL A 2 3.15 -14.04 -4.18
N PHE A 3 4.39 -13.63 -4.42
CA PHE A 3 4.84 -13.03 -5.68
C PHE A 3 6.05 -13.81 -6.24
N THR A 4 6.25 -13.69 -7.55
CA THR A 4 7.44 -14.15 -8.27
C THR A 4 7.91 -13.07 -9.24
N TRP A 5 9.21 -13.01 -9.54
CA TRP A 5 9.75 -12.16 -10.60
C TRP A 5 9.65 -12.87 -11.95
N ASP A 6 9.07 -12.20 -12.94
CA ASP A 6 9.11 -12.54 -14.35
C ASP A 6 10.25 -11.74 -15.00
N SER A 7 11.38 -12.41 -15.24
CA SER A 7 12.59 -11.77 -15.78
C SER A 7 12.46 -11.32 -17.23
N VAL A 8 11.51 -11.88 -18.00
CA VAL A 8 11.30 -11.52 -19.40
C VAL A 8 10.58 -10.17 -19.49
N ARG A 9 9.65 -9.91 -18.56
CA ARG A 9 8.86 -8.67 -18.51
C ARG A 9 9.40 -7.63 -17.54
N ASP A 10 10.36 -8.02 -16.70
CA ASP A 10 10.85 -7.25 -15.55
C ASP A 10 9.75 -6.86 -14.55
N ASP A 11 8.83 -7.81 -14.32
CA ASP A 11 7.62 -7.58 -13.53
C ASP A 11 7.53 -8.53 -12.32
N HIS A 12 6.85 -8.09 -11.26
CA HIS A 12 6.50 -8.96 -10.13
C HIS A 12 5.04 -9.39 -10.24
N VAL A 13 4.81 -10.69 -10.42
CA VAL A 13 3.48 -11.26 -10.61
C VAL A 13 3.00 -11.93 -9.33
N MET A 14 1.75 -11.63 -8.91
CA MET A 14 1.10 -12.32 -7.81
C MET A 14 0.66 -13.71 -8.27
N ILE A 15 1.17 -14.76 -7.61
CA ILE A 15 0.93 -16.17 -7.99
C ILE A 15 0.23 -16.99 -6.90
N GLY A 16 -0.03 -16.39 -5.74
CA GLY A 16 -0.61 -17.12 -4.62
C GLY A 16 -1.35 -16.23 -3.63
N THR A 17 -2.07 -16.88 -2.72
CA THR A 17 -2.74 -16.21 -1.61
C THR A 17 -1.75 -15.90 -0.49
N SER A 18 -1.96 -14.78 0.18
CA SER A 18 -1.12 -14.39 1.32
C SER A 18 -1.73 -14.87 2.63
N LYS A 19 -1.08 -15.86 3.26
CA LYS A 19 -1.43 -16.30 4.61
C LYS A 19 -1.33 -15.15 5.63
N ALA A 20 -0.32 -14.28 5.49
CA ALA A 20 -0.16 -13.13 6.38
C ALA A 20 -1.33 -12.14 6.28
N LEU A 21 -1.84 -11.88 5.06
CA LEU A 21 -3.01 -11.01 4.89
C LEU A 21 -4.27 -11.63 5.49
N GLU A 22 -4.43 -12.95 5.38
CA GLU A 22 -5.57 -13.65 5.98
C GLU A 22 -5.54 -13.60 7.51
N GLU A 23 -4.37 -13.75 8.14
CA GLU A 23 -4.22 -13.59 9.60
C GLU A 23 -4.47 -12.14 10.05
N ILE A 24 -4.01 -11.14 9.28
CA ILE A 24 -4.32 -9.72 9.56
C ILE A 24 -5.81 -9.46 9.44
N ARG A 25 -6.46 -9.99 8.40
CA ARG A 25 -7.90 -9.85 8.19
C ARG A 25 -8.68 -10.43 9.36
N LYS A 26 -8.35 -11.66 9.78
CA LYS A 26 -8.99 -12.33 10.92
C LYS A 26 -8.77 -11.58 12.24
N SER A 27 -7.52 -11.23 12.56
CA SER A 27 -7.18 -10.52 13.80
C SER A 27 -7.84 -9.15 13.92
N ARG A 28 -8.09 -8.47 12.81
CA ARG A 28 -8.78 -7.17 12.78
C ARG A 28 -10.30 -7.27 12.59
N GLY A 29 -10.84 -8.49 12.44
CA GLY A 29 -12.26 -8.70 12.17
C GLY A 29 -12.72 -8.12 10.82
N TRP A 30 -11.80 -7.94 9.86
CA TRP A 30 -12.10 -7.33 8.57
C TRP A 30 -12.79 -8.31 7.61
N SER A 31 -13.69 -7.77 6.80
CA SER A 31 -14.14 -8.39 5.56
C SER A 31 -13.03 -8.40 4.50
N VAL A 32 -13.19 -9.23 3.47
CA VAL A 32 -12.28 -9.25 2.31
C VAL A 32 -12.25 -7.89 1.62
N LYS A 33 -13.39 -7.18 1.57
CA LYS A 33 -13.52 -5.85 0.96
C LYS A 33 -12.69 -4.82 1.73
N GLU A 34 -12.72 -4.85 3.05
CA GLU A 34 -11.93 -3.93 3.89
C GLU A 34 -10.42 -4.18 3.76
N LEU A 35 -10.00 -5.44 3.75
CA LEU A 35 -8.60 -5.80 3.51
C LEU A 35 -8.10 -5.26 2.16
N ARG A 36 -8.87 -5.50 1.09
CA ARG A 36 -8.54 -5.02 -0.27
C ARG A 36 -8.50 -3.50 -0.31
N GLY A 37 -9.52 -2.84 0.24
CA GLY A 37 -9.57 -1.38 0.29
C GLY A 37 -8.39 -0.77 1.06
N GLU A 38 -7.91 -1.41 2.12
CA GLU A 38 -6.71 -0.95 2.83
C GLU A 38 -5.42 -1.14 2.00
N LEU A 39 -5.29 -2.25 1.26
CA LEU A 39 -4.16 -2.45 0.35
C LEU A 39 -4.15 -1.43 -0.78
N GLU A 40 -5.31 -1.18 -1.40
CA GLU A 40 -5.47 -0.18 -2.46
C GLU A 40 -5.14 1.23 -1.95
N ARG A 41 -5.59 1.61 -0.74
CA ARG A 41 -5.23 2.89 -0.13
C ARG A 41 -3.72 3.03 0.07
N ARG A 42 -3.06 1.99 0.60
CA ARG A 42 -1.60 2.01 0.81
C ARG A 42 -0.84 2.07 -0.51
N GLN A 43 -1.32 1.37 -1.53
CA GLN A 43 -0.75 1.45 -2.88
C GLN A 43 -0.82 2.89 -3.41
N ARG A 44 -1.99 3.55 -3.33
CA ARG A 44 -2.14 4.96 -3.73
C ARG A 44 -1.18 5.89 -3.01
N VAL A 45 -0.92 5.67 -1.73
CA VAL A 45 0.06 6.46 -0.97
C VAL A 45 1.48 6.27 -1.52
N LEU A 46 1.87 5.05 -1.87
CA LEU A 46 3.20 4.79 -2.48
C LEU A 46 3.29 5.38 -3.89
N GLU A 47 2.24 5.26 -4.69
CA GLU A 47 2.16 5.86 -6.02
C GLU A 47 2.28 7.38 -5.96
N PHE A 48 1.65 8.02 -4.97
CA PHE A 48 1.82 9.45 -4.71
C PHE A 48 3.29 9.81 -4.40
N ILE A 49 3.95 9.07 -3.51
CA ILE A 49 5.37 9.30 -3.18
C ILE A 49 6.23 9.23 -4.45
N ILE A 50 5.97 8.27 -5.33
CA ILE A 50 6.67 8.08 -6.61
C ILE A 50 6.38 9.23 -7.58
N LYS A 51 5.10 9.59 -7.77
CA LYS A 51 4.66 10.68 -8.67
C LYS A 51 5.32 12.01 -8.32
N HIS A 52 5.53 12.27 -7.03
CA HIS A 52 6.17 13.50 -6.52
C HIS A 52 7.69 13.39 -6.38
N ASN A 53 8.30 12.29 -6.86
CA ASN A 53 9.73 12.07 -6.83
C ASN A 53 10.34 12.16 -5.41
N ILE A 54 9.58 11.77 -4.39
CA ILE A 54 10.02 11.81 -3.00
C ILE A 54 10.84 10.54 -2.73
N ARG A 55 12.16 10.68 -2.67
CA ARG A 55 13.11 9.55 -2.57
C ARG A 55 13.92 9.53 -1.29
N ASP A 56 13.98 10.64 -0.57
CA ASP A 56 14.76 10.70 0.67
C ASP A 56 14.05 9.93 1.78
N PHE A 57 14.83 9.18 2.56
CA PHE A 57 14.32 8.31 3.61
C PHE A 57 13.43 9.05 4.61
N ARG A 58 13.82 10.26 5.03
CA ARG A 58 13.12 11.01 6.07
C ARG A 58 11.72 11.42 5.61
N SER A 59 11.59 11.94 4.39
CA SER A 59 10.30 12.33 3.82
C SER A 59 9.39 11.12 3.61
N VAL A 60 9.93 10.02 3.06
CA VAL A 60 9.16 8.78 2.86
C VAL A 60 8.65 8.25 4.21
N SER A 61 9.52 8.14 5.21
CA SER A 61 9.13 7.69 6.55
C SER A 61 8.07 8.60 7.17
N ASN A 62 8.20 9.92 7.04
CA ASN A 62 7.21 10.87 7.56
C ASN A 62 5.83 10.66 6.93
N ILE A 63 5.75 10.42 5.62
CA ILE A 63 4.47 10.16 4.94
C ILE A 63 3.86 8.85 5.43
N ILE A 64 4.66 7.78 5.53
CA ILE A 64 4.19 6.47 6.02
C ILE A 64 3.68 6.58 7.47
N HIS A 65 4.42 7.23 8.37
CA HIS A 65 3.99 7.44 9.75
C HIS A 65 2.74 8.32 9.85
N THR A 66 2.63 9.33 8.99
CA THR A 66 1.42 10.17 8.93
C THR A 66 0.22 9.34 8.47
N TYR A 67 0.37 8.49 7.46
CA TYR A 67 -0.70 7.60 7.01
C TYR A 67 -1.13 6.61 8.10
N GLN A 68 -0.17 6.02 8.83
CA GLN A 68 -0.47 5.09 9.92
C GLN A 68 -1.25 5.74 11.07
N SER A 69 -0.97 7.00 11.39
CA SER A 69 -1.60 7.72 12.52
C SER A 69 -2.88 8.46 12.13
N LYS A 70 -2.92 9.04 10.92
CA LYS A 70 -4.01 9.87 10.40
C LYS A 70 -4.21 9.63 8.89
N PRO A 71 -4.74 8.45 8.49
CA PRO A 71 -4.82 8.06 7.08
C PRO A 71 -5.66 9.03 6.26
N GLN A 72 -6.77 9.56 6.82
CA GLN A 72 -7.66 10.50 6.14
C GLN A 72 -6.91 11.74 5.65
N LYS A 73 -6.00 12.30 6.47
CA LYS A 73 -5.23 13.49 6.11
C LYS A 73 -4.36 13.26 4.87
N VAL A 74 -3.75 12.08 4.75
CA VAL A 74 -2.90 11.73 3.61
C VAL A 74 -3.77 11.45 2.37
N LEU A 75 -4.90 10.77 2.54
CA LEU A 75 -5.81 10.46 1.43
C LEU A 75 -6.46 11.73 0.85
N GLU A 76 -6.88 12.66 1.70
CA GLU A 76 -7.41 13.96 1.26
C GLU A 76 -6.37 14.78 0.47
N LEU A 77 -5.10 14.72 0.88
CA LEU A 77 -4.01 15.36 0.13
C LEU A 77 -3.86 14.73 -1.26
N ILE A 78 -3.87 13.39 -1.32
CA ILE A 78 -3.78 12.65 -2.59
C ILE A 78 -4.97 12.97 -3.50
N GLU A 79 -6.18 13.04 -2.95
CA GLU A 79 -7.41 13.30 -3.72
C GLU A 79 -7.52 14.74 -4.23
N LYS A 80 -6.96 15.73 -3.51
CA LYS A 80 -6.91 17.12 -3.97
C LYS A 80 -5.98 17.34 -5.15
N GLU A 81 -5.04 16.41 -5.38
CA GLU A 81 -4.00 16.50 -6.41
C GLU A 81 -4.20 15.49 -7.56
N ALA A 82 -5.31 14.73 -7.52
CA ALA A 82 -5.76 13.82 -8.58
C ALA A 82 -6.61 14.57 -9.60
#